data_AF-A0A8T5M0J4-F1
#
_entry.id   AF-A0A8T5M0J4-F1
#
_cell.length_a   1.000
_cell.length_b   1.000
_cell.length_c   1.000
_cell.angle_alpha   90.00
_cell.angle_beta   90.00
_cell.angle_gamma   90.00
#
_symmetry.space_group_name_H-M   'P 1'
#
loop_
_entity.id
_entity.type
_entity.pdbx_description
1 polymer ?
#
loop_
_entity_poly.entity_id
_entity_poly.type
_entity_poly.pdbx_seq_one_letter_code
_entity_poly.pdbx_strand_id
1 'polypeptide(L)'
;MQELKKFDVLSTALIQAVIGAIVGLLFGIFYAIFGTMLASLGAQGMGPGAGMMAGVGVLMIIILPISYGIAGFIGGAIFAFVYNLVAKWIGGIKVELTNVAPAK
;
A
#
# COMPACT_ATOMS: atom_id res chain seq x y z
N MET A 1 4.45 -19.57 -24.31
CA MET A 1 4.91 -18.42 -23.50
C MET A 1 4.50 -17.14 -24.21
N GLN A 2 3.70 -16.31 -23.56
CA GLN A 2 3.34 -14.97 -24.03
C GLN A 2 4.34 -13.93 -23.47
N GLU A 3 4.37 -12.72 -24.03
CA GLU A 3 5.30 -11.66 -23.62
C GLU A 3 4.53 -10.41 -23.21
N LEU A 4 4.75 -9.92 -21.98
CA LEU A 4 4.20 -8.69 -21.45
C LEU A 4 5.02 -7.49 -21.95
N LYS A 5 4.67 -6.95 -23.11
CA LYS A 5 5.36 -5.77 -23.68
C LYS A 5 4.99 -4.44 -23.05
N LYS A 6 3.81 -4.35 -22.43
CA LYS A 6 3.33 -3.14 -21.78
C LYS A 6 2.47 -3.45 -20.57
N PHE A 7 2.66 -2.69 -19.50
CA PHE A 7 1.67 -2.54 -18.44
C PHE A 7 0.78 -1.35 -18.76
N ASP A 8 -0.52 -1.51 -18.50
CA ASP A 8 -1.41 -0.36 -18.43
C ASP A 8 -1.11 0.43 -17.15
N VAL A 9 -0.67 1.67 -17.31
CA VAL A 9 -0.17 2.50 -16.20
C VAL A 9 -1.26 2.72 -15.16
N LEU A 10 -2.50 2.95 -15.60
CA LEU A 10 -3.61 3.21 -14.70
C LEU A 10 -4.00 1.96 -13.91
N SER A 11 -4.15 0.82 -14.58
CA SER A 11 -4.44 -0.45 -13.93
C SER A 11 -3.36 -0.83 -12.90
N THR A 12 -2.08 -0.74 -13.26
CA THR A 12 -0.97 -1.03 -12.33
C THR A 12 -0.95 -0.06 -11.15
N ALA A 13 -1.17 1.24 -11.39
CA ALA A 13 -1.22 2.24 -10.34
C ALA A 13 -2.37 1.99 -9.37
N LEU A 14 -3.57 1.68 -9.87
CA LEU A 14 -4.74 1.39 -9.03
C LEU A 14 -4.56 0.13 -8.19
N ILE A 15 -4.04 -0.95 -8.79
CA ILE A 15 -3.72 -2.18 -8.04
C ILE A 15 -2.72 -1.87 -6.93
N GLN A 16 -1.65 -1.14 -7.24
CA GLN A 16 -0.63 -0.78 -6.25
C GLN A 16 -1.18 0.19 -5.18
N ALA A 17 -2.12 1.07 -5.53
CA ALA A 17 -2.80 1.94 -4.60
C ALA A 17 -3.64 1.16 -3.59
N VAL A 18 -4.40 0.16 -4.06
CA VAL A 18 -5.22 -0.69 -3.21
C VAL A 18 -4.36 -1.54 -2.30
N ILE A 19 -3.30 -2.17 -2.84
CA ILE A 19 -2.32 -2.91 -2.04
C ILE A 19 -1.69 -1.99 -0.99
N GLY A 20 -1.26 -0.80 -1.40
CA GLY A 20 -0.69 0.21 -0.51
C GLY A 20 -1.65 0.62 0.60
N ALA A 21 -2.93 0.86 0.28
CA ALA A 21 -3.95 1.20 1.27
C ALA A 21 -4.21 0.07 2.26
N ILE A 22 -4.26 -1.19 1.81
CA ILE A 22 -4.39 -2.35 2.70
C ILE A 22 -3.19 -2.43 3.64
N VAL A 23 -1.98 -2.28 3.11
CA VAL A 23 -0.75 -2.27 3.93
C VAL A 23 -0.77 -1.11 4.93
N GLY A 24 -1.15 0.10 4.49
CA GLY A 24 -1.29 1.27 5.35
C GLY A 24 -2.35 1.08 6.44
N LEU A 25 -3.43 0.37 6.16
CA LEU A 25 -4.45 0.00 7.16
C LEU A 25 -3.90 -0.98 8.20
N LEU A 26 -3.17 -2.00 7.78
CA LEU A 26 -2.53 -2.94 8.71
C LEU A 26 -1.56 -2.21 9.65
N PHE A 27 -0.73 -1.31 9.10
CA PHE A 27 0.14 -0.46 9.92
C PHE A 27 -0.66 0.51 10.80
N GLY A 28 -1.73 1.12 10.30
CA GLY A 28 -2.62 1.99 11.08
C GLY A 28 -3.24 1.29 12.29
N ILE A 29 -3.74 0.07 12.10
CA ILE A 29 -4.28 -0.76 13.18
C ILE A 29 -3.17 -1.10 14.19
N PHE A 30 -1.99 -1.48 13.71
CA PHE A 30 -0.84 -1.76 14.58
C PHE A 30 -0.47 -0.53 15.42
N TYR A 31 -0.36 0.64 14.81
CA TYR A 31 -0.08 1.90 15.51
C TYR A 31 -1.18 2.29 16.51
N ALA A 32 -2.45 2.03 16.20
CA ALA A 32 -3.54 2.30 17.13
C ALA A 32 -3.47 1.41 18.37
N ILE A 33 -3.22 0.11 18.20
CA ILE A 33 -3.09 -0.86 19.31
C ILE A 33 -1.87 -0.52 20.16
N PHE A 34 -0.70 -0.30 19.54
CA PHE A 34 0.52 0.03 20.27
C PHE A 34 0.44 1.41 20.91
N GLY A 35 -0.14 2.40 20.23
CA GLY A 35 -0.31 3.76 20.76
C GLY A 35 -1.21 3.79 21.99
N THR A 36 -2.32 3.03 21.98
CA THR A 36 -3.23 2.91 23.13
C THR A 36 -2.60 2.13 24.29
N MET A 37 -1.85 1.05 24.00
CA MET A 37 -1.12 0.28 25.01
C MET A 37 0.01 1.10 25.65
N LEU A 38 0.75 1.88 24.87
CA LEU A 38 1.83 2.73 25.40
C LEU A 38 1.25 3.91 26.21
N ALA A 39 0.11 4.46 25.78
CA ALA A 39 -0.61 5.49 26.52
C ALA A 39 -1.11 4.98 27.88
N SER A 40 -1.60 3.74 27.97
CA SER A 40 -2.07 3.15 29.23
C SER A 40 -0.94 2.85 30.21
N LEU A 41 0.26 2.48 29.71
CA LEU A 41 1.47 2.32 30.52
C LEU A 41 2.07 3.68 30.95
N GLY A 42 2.05 4.68 30.07
CA GLY A 42 2.54 6.04 30.33
C GLY A 42 1.65 6.85 31.26
N ALA A 43 0.37 6.51 31.39
CA ALA A 43 -0.59 7.20 32.26
C ALA A 43 -0.22 7.17 33.76
N GLN A 44 0.70 6.29 34.18
CA GLN A 44 1.19 6.25 35.57
C GLN A 44 2.30 7.28 35.88
N GLY A 45 2.82 8.02 34.89
CA GLY A 45 3.91 8.98 35.13
C GLY A 45 4.08 10.10 34.10
N MET A 46 3.41 10.03 32.95
CA MET A 46 3.39 11.07 31.93
C MET A 46 2.03 11.76 32.00
N GLY A 47 2.01 13.06 32.26
CA GLY A 47 0.80 13.87 32.41
C GLY A 47 -0.07 13.95 31.14
N PRO A 48 -0.77 15.06 30.87
CA PRO A 48 -1.79 15.19 29.81
C PRO A 48 -1.41 14.69 28.39
N GLY A 49 -0.12 14.50 28.09
CA GLY A 49 0.37 13.94 26.84
C GLY A 49 -0.03 12.49 26.56
N ALA A 50 -0.32 11.67 27.59
CA ALA A 50 -0.69 10.26 27.37
C ALA A 50 -2.04 10.12 26.61
N GLY A 51 -3.03 10.96 26.93
CA GLY A 51 -4.32 10.97 26.21
C GLY A 51 -4.21 11.46 24.77
N MET A 52 -3.28 12.38 24.50
CA MET A 52 -3.02 12.89 23.16
C MET A 52 -2.42 11.81 22.25
N MET A 53 -1.52 10.98 22.77
CA MET A 53 -0.91 9.86 22.03
C MET A 53 -1.93 8.79 21.62
N ALA A 54 -2.91 8.49 22.49
CA ALA A 54 -3.98 7.55 22.16
C ALA A 54 -4.90 8.08 21.04
N GLY A 55 -5.25 9.37 21.08
CA GLY A 55 -6.06 10.03 20.04
C GLY A 55 -5.36 10.07 18.68
N VAL A 56 -4.05 10.32 18.67
CA VAL A 56 -3.22 10.28 17.45
C VAL A 56 -3.16 8.87 16.87
N GLY A 57 -3.06 7.83 17.70
CA GLY A 57 -3.04 6.43 17.26
C GLY A 57 -4.28 6.02 16.47
N VAL A 58 -5.47 6.48 16.89
CA VAL A 58 -6.73 6.18 16.17
C VAL A 58 -6.81 6.92 14.83
N LEU A 59 -6.33 8.17 14.77
CA LEU A 59 -6.27 8.93 13.51
C LEU A 59 -5.37 8.28 12.46
N MET A 60 -4.31 7.56 12.89
CA MET A 60 -3.42 6.84 11.97
C MET A 60 -4.12 5.70 11.21
N ILE A 61 -5.24 5.17 11.72
CA ILE A 61 -6.05 4.16 11.01
C ILE A 61 -6.62 4.73 9.70
N ILE A 62 -6.83 6.05 9.62
CA ILE A 62 -7.36 6.71 8.42
C ILE A 62 -6.23 7.31 7.59
N ILE A 63 -5.28 7.97 8.23
CA ILE A 63 -4.20 8.70 7.56
C ILE A 63 -3.22 7.75 6.85
N LEU A 64 -2.84 6.64 7.48
CA LEU A 64 -1.88 5.71 6.89
C LEU A 64 -2.40 4.99 5.64
N PRO A 65 -3.61 4.42 5.58
CA PRO A 65 -4.15 3.85 4.35
C PRO A 65 -4.21 4.86 3.20
N ILE A 66 -4.64 6.10 3.48
CA ILE A 66 -4.76 7.12 2.43
C ILE A 66 -3.38 7.50 1.90
N SER A 67 -2.43 7.78 2.80
CA SER A 67 -1.06 8.16 2.41
C SER A 67 -0.34 7.02 1.68
N TYR A 68 -0.41 5.78 2.18
CA TYR A 68 0.18 4.63 1.52
C TYR A 68 -0.54 4.26 0.22
N GLY A 69 -1.85 4.50 0.12
CA GLY A 69 -2.61 4.33 -1.12
C GLY A 69 -2.16 5.32 -2.19
N ILE A 70 -1.99 6.60 -1.84
CA ILE A 70 -1.47 7.63 -2.76
C ILE A 70 -0.02 7.32 -3.14
N ALA A 71 0.84 6.98 -2.18
CA ALA A 71 2.22 6.60 -2.46
C ALA A 71 2.31 5.35 -3.34
N GLY A 72 1.46 4.36 -3.07
CA GLY A 72 1.32 3.15 -3.87
C GLY A 72 0.86 3.45 -5.30
N PHE A 73 -0.12 4.35 -5.47
CA PHE A 73 -0.58 4.80 -6.78
C PHE A 73 0.56 5.44 -7.58
N ILE A 74 1.26 6.41 -6.99
CA ILE A 74 2.36 7.13 -7.64
C ILE A 74 3.50 6.16 -7.97
N GLY A 75 3.89 5.31 -7.01
CA GLY A 75 4.93 4.30 -7.21
C GLY A 75 4.57 3.30 -8.31
N GLY A 76 3.34 2.81 -8.33
CA GLY A 76 2.85 1.90 -9.37
C GLY A 76 2.81 2.54 -10.75
N ALA A 77 2.38 3.81 -10.84
CA ALA A 77 2.37 4.56 -12.09
C ALA A 77 3.79 4.78 -12.63
N ILE A 78 4.72 5.21 -11.77
CA ILE A 78 6.14 5.38 -12.13
C ILE A 78 6.74 4.05 -12.56
N PHE A 79 6.50 2.98 -11.80
CA PHE A 79 6.99 1.65 -12.12
C PHE A 79 6.51 1.18 -13.50
N ALA A 80 5.20 1.28 -13.77
CA ALA A 80 4.63 0.89 -15.06
C ALA A 80 5.20 1.73 -16.22
N PHE A 81 5.38 3.03 -16.01
CA PHE A 81 5.99 3.91 -17.01
C PHE A 81 7.44 3.52 -17.31
N VAL A 82 8.26 3.33 -16.28
CA VAL A 82 9.66 2.92 -16.42
C VAL A 82 9.76 1.54 -17.07
N TYR A 83 8.93 0.59 -16.65
CA TYR A 83 8.86 -0.72 -17.28
C TYR A 83 8.56 -0.62 -18.77
N ASN A 84 7.55 0.15 -19.16
CA ASN A 84 7.16 0.33 -20.56
C ASN A 84 8.27 0.96 -21.40
N LEU A 85 9.10 1.83 -20.81
CA LEU A 85 10.25 2.42 -21.47
C LEU A 85 11.36 1.38 -21.66
N VAL A 86 11.71 0.66 -20.60
CA VAL A 86 12.77 -0.35 -20.60
C VAL A 86 12.41 -1.54 -21.50
N ALA A 87 11.15 -2.00 -21.49
CA ALA A 87 10.66 -3.10 -22.31
C ALA A 87 10.81 -2.84 -23.82
N LYS A 88 10.88 -1.57 -24.26
CA LYS A 88 11.16 -1.23 -25.67
C LYS A 88 12.60 -1.54 -26.07
N TRP A 89 13.54 -1.55 -25.13
CA TRP A 89 14.97 -1.76 -25.40
C TRP A 89 15.39 -3.21 -25.19
N ILE A 90 14.91 -3.84 -24.12
CA ILE A 90 15.38 -5.17 -23.70
C ILE A 90 14.39 -6.30 -24.07
N GLY A 91 13.18 -5.94 -24.50
CA GLY A 91 12.05 -6.87 -24.62
C GLY A 91 11.27 -6.99 -23.31
N GLY A 92 10.03 -7.47 -23.39
CA GLY A 92 9.11 -7.62 -22.27
C GLY A 92 9.34 -8.91 -21.46
N ILE A 93 8.71 -8.98 -20.29
CA ILE A 93 8.73 -10.17 -19.43
C ILE A 93 7.95 -11.31 -20.11
N LYS A 94 8.57 -12.48 -20.23
CA LYS A 94 7.90 -13.69 -20.71
C LYS A 94 7.04 -14.28 -19.59
N VAL A 95 5.78 -14.54 -19.89
CA VAL A 95 4.79 -15.11 -18.98
C VAL A 95 4.17 -16.36 -19.58
N GLU A 96 3.93 -17.34 -18.73
CA GLU A 96 3.13 -18.52 -19.05
C GLU A 96 1.73 -18.30 -18.48
N LEU A 97 0.73 -18.25 -19.36
CA LEU A 97 -0.67 -18.10 -18.96
C LEU A 97 -1.39 -19.42 -19.16
N THR A 98 -2.01 -19.91 -18.09
CA THR A 98 -2.95 -21.04 -18.18
C THR A 98 -4.32 -20.48 -18.53
N ASN A 99 -4.88 -20.88 -19.68
CA ASN A 99 -6.26 -20.56 -20.02
C ASN A 99 -7.18 -21.39 -19.14
N VAL A 100 -7.59 -20.84 -18.00
CA VAL A 100 -8.66 -21.43 -17.19
C VAL A 100 -9.96 -21.06 -17.89
N ALA A 101 -10.59 -22.01 -18.57
CA ALA A 101 -11.87 -21.79 -19.22
C ALA A 101 -12.87 -21.18 -18.21
N PRO A 102 -13.69 -20.20 -18.61
CA PRO A 102 -14.60 -19.55 -17.67
C PRO A 102 -15.52 -20.60 -17.06
N ALA A 103 -15.51 -20.69 -15.72
CA ALA A 103 -16.52 -21.46 -14.99
C ALA A 103 -17.89 -20.86 -15.37
N LYS A 104 -18.71 -21.68 -16.03
CA LYS A 104 -20.07 -21.34 -16.43
C LYS A 104 -20.90 -20.83 -15.26
#